data_AF-A0A2H0WWT7-F1
#
_entry.id   AF-A0A2H0WWT7-F1
#
_cell.length_a   1.000
_cell.length_b   1.000
_cell.length_c   1.000
_cell.angle_alpha   90.00
_cell.angle_beta   90.00
_cell.angle_gamma   90.00
#
_symmetry.space_group_name_H-M   'P 1'
#
loop_
_entity.id
_entity.type
_entity.pdbx_description
1 polymer ?
#
loop_
_entity_poly.entity_id
_entity_poly.type
_entity_poly.pdbx_seq_one_letter_code
_entity_poly.pdbx_strand_id
1 'polypeptide(L)'
;MKTLAQGQGKYFPPSTDLDLSGQGYHLILKNNGKFDIGIITSLGRIWGYNIEEGWHWDYHVIQSESPYQTDVSLPADCGLIFTEDNLWVEGTIKGRVTVASANLIDEFEDTGVVLNDNLIYTNLGGDDSFSLITEKDILISLYSPDDMVVQGVLVSQKGKSFSRNHYACSWYPEDCKKNNLTIYGSVVSNRRVGTKWTSGSTWVSGYNQRFDYFDQKLAVNPPPLLPYVSEDLEMISWEEVQ
;
A
#
# COMPACT_ATOMS: atom_id res chain seq x y z
N MET A 1 -8.69 3.13 -15.03
CA MET A 1 -8.76 3.91 -13.78
C MET A 1 -8.44 5.39 -14.01
N LYS A 2 -7.33 5.74 -14.66
CA LYS A 2 -6.96 7.13 -15.02
C LYS A 2 -8.11 8.00 -15.53
N THR A 3 -8.81 7.60 -16.59
CA THR A 3 -9.91 8.38 -17.18
C THR A 3 -11.05 8.65 -16.19
N LEU A 4 -11.40 7.67 -15.35
CA LEU A 4 -12.41 7.83 -14.29
C LEU A 4 -11.91 8.79 -13.20
N ALA A 5 -10.63 8.70 -12.82
CA ALA A 5 -10.03 9.59 -11.84
C ALA A 5 -9.98 11.05 -12.33
N GLN A 6 -9.75 11.28 -13.63
CA GLN A 6 -9.77 12.61 -14.23
C GLN A 6 -11.18 13.22 -14.28
N GLY A 7 -12.22 12.41 -14.49
CA GLY A 7 -13.59 12.88 -14.61
C GLY A 7 -14.38 12.95 -13.31
N GLN A 8 -14.19 11.97 -12.42
CA GLN A 8 -15.03 11.75 -11.23
C GLN A 8 -14.23 11.53 -9.95
N GLY A 9 -12.98 11.10 -10.03
CA GLY A 9 -12.12 10.87 -8.86
C GLY A 9 -11.11 11.99 -8.62
N LYS A 10 -9.91 11.61 -8.20
CA LYS A 10 -8.73 12.47 -8.07
C LYS A 10 -7.57 11.89 -8.86
N TYR A 11 -7.08 12.66 -9.82
CA TYR A 11 -5.93 12.32 -10.65
C TYR A 11 -4.74 13.20 -10.30
N PHE A 12 -3.58 12.58 -10.14
CA PHE A 12 -2.30 13.24 -9.92
C PHE A 12 -1.33 12.85 -11.06
N PRO A 13 -0.81 13.83 -11.82
CA PRO A 13 0.14 13.59 -12.92
C PRO A 13 1.50 13.10 -12.38
N PRO A 14 2.52 12.86 -13.21
CA PRO A 14 3.88 12.66 -12.73
C PRO A 14 4.33 13.79 -11.81
N SER A 15 5.03 13.47 -10.72
CA SER A 15 5.45 14.49 -9.75
C SER A 15 6.41 15.51 -10.38
N THR A 16 7.21 15.08 -11.36
CA THR A 16 8.13 15.90 -12.15
C THR A 16 7.46 17.00 -12.98
N ASP A 17 6.17 16.85 -13.31
CA ASP A 17 5.40 17.87 -14.03
C ASP A 17 5.03 19.05 -13.12
N LEU A 18 5.04 18.83 -11.80
CA LEU A 18 4.69 19.82 -10.78
C LEU A 18 5.92 20.40 -10.09
N ASP A 19 6.93 19.56 -9.83
CA ASP A 19 8.21 19.93 -9.25
C ASP A 19 9.32 19.11 -9.94
N LEU A 20 10.31 19.78 -10.54
CA LEU A 20 11.41 19.12 -11.26
C LEU A 20 12.26 18.18 -10.36
N SER A 21 12.17 18.33 -9.04
CA SER A 21 12.82 17.46 -8.05
C SER A 21 11.92 16.33 -7.54
N GLY A 22 10.69 16.21 -8.06
CA GLY A 22 9.72 15.20 -7.67
C GLY A 22 10.24 13.77 -7.82
N GLN A 23 10.04 12.97 -6.77
CA GLN A 23 10.40 11.55 -6.70
C GLN A 23 9.20 10.66 -6.33
N GLY A 24 7.99 11.18 -6.54
CA GLY A 24 6.74 10.53 -6.16
C GLY A 24 5.88 11.36 -5.22
N TYR A 25 4.84 10.72 -4.68
CA TYR A 25 3.85 11.34 -3.82
C TYR A 25 3.77 10.67 -2.45
N HIS A 26 3.49 11.48 -1.43
CA HIS A 26 3.11 10.99 -0.11
C HIS A 26 1.63 11.28 0.14
N LEU A 27 0.83 10.23 0.29
CA LEU A 27 -0.61 10.27 0.47
C LEU A 27 -1.00 9.86 1.90
N ILE A 28 -1.62 10.78 2.62
CA ILE A 28 -2.05 10.59 4.01
C ILE A 28 -3.58 10.62 4.07
N LEU A 29 -4.19 9.47 4.34
CA LEU A 29 -5.64 9.33 4.51
C LEU A 29 -6.06 9.75 5.93
N LYS A 30 -7.13 10.53 6.05
CA LYS A 30 -7.60 11.08 7.33
C LYS A 30 -8.92 10.46 7.78
N ASN A 31 -9.09 10.37 9.10
CA ASN A 31 -10.30 9.89 9.78
C ASN A 31 -11.59 10.68 9.48
N ASN A 32 -11.50 11.80 8.77
CA ASN A 32 -12.63 12.64 8.38
C ASN A 32 -13.09 12.37 6.93
N GLY A 33 -12.49 11.39 6.22
CA GLY A 33 -12.82 11.06 4.83
C GLY A 33 -12.14 11.96 3.79
N LYS A 34 -11.15 12.74 4.23
CA LYS A 34 -10.29 13.56 3.38
C LYS A 34 -8.88 12.96 3.33
N PHE A 35 -8.02 13.56 2.52
CA PHE A 35 -6.61 13.20 2.48
C PHE A 35 -5.72 14.42 2.23
N ASP A 36 -4.45 14.29 2.60
CA ASP A 36 -3.38 15.18 2.18
C ASP A 36 -2.50 14.45 1.16
N ILE A 37 -1.94 15.21 0.23
CA ILE A 37 -0.94 14.71 -0.70
C ILE A 37 0.23 15.70 -0.82
N GLY A 38 1.43 15.20 -0.59
CA GLY A 38 2.69 15.93 -0.75
C GLY A 38 3.49 15.40 -1.94
N ILE A 39 4.33 16.25 -2.51
CA ILE A 39 5.35 15.84 -3.49
C ILE A 39 6.64 15.57 -2.73
N ILE A 40 7.19 14.37 -2.90
CA ILE A 40 8.47 14.01 -2.29
C ILE A 40 9.57 14.62 -3.15
N THR A 41 10.46 15.41 -2.53
CA THR A 41 11.54 16.12 -3.23
C THR A 41 12.91 15.47 -3.01
N SER A 42 13.02 14.61 -1.99
CA SER A 42 14.25 13.88 -1.70
C SER A 42 13.98 12.58 -0.96
N LEU A 43 14.53 11.49 -1.48
CA LEU A 43 14.54 10.18 -0.85
C LEU A 43 15.93 9.84 -0.28
N GLY A 44 15.93 9.32 0.94
CA GLY A 44 17.07 8.72 1.62
C GLY A 44 17.25 7.28 1.20
N ARG A 45 18.52 6.86 1.12
CA ARG A 45 18.88 5.49 0.79
C ARG A 45 18.96 4.59 2.02
N ILE A 46 18.46 3.38 1.91
CA ILE A 46 18.63 2.27 2.87
C ILE A 46 19.33 1.13 2.16
N TRP A 47 20.23 0.44 2.86
CA TRP A 47 20.87 -0.75 2.32
C TRP A 47 20.04 -1.98 2.67
N GLY A 48 19.37 -2.54 1.67
CA GLY A 48 18.45 -3.65 1.81
C GLY A 48 18.87 -4.84 0.96
N TYR A 49 18.32 -6.00 1.28
CA TYR A 49 18.39 -7.17 0.43
C TYR A 49 16.99 -7.61 0.02
N ASN A 50 16.79 -7.81 -1.27
CA ASN A 50 15.66 -8.56 -1.81
C ASN A 50 16.21 -9.74 -2.64
N ILE A 51 15.36 -10.69 -2.99
CA ILE A 51 15.82 -11.91 -3.71
C ILE A 51 16.17 -11.56 -5.17
N GLU A 52 15.53 -10.52 -5.69
CA GLU A 52 15.55 -10.13 -7.10
C GLU A 52 16.85 -9.44 -7.50
N GLU A 53 17.32 -8.50 -6.67
CA GLU A 53 18.44 -7.59 -6.93
C GLU A 53 19.63 -7.89 -6.00
N GLY A 54 19.42 -8.70 -4.97
CA GLY A 54 20.43 -8.95 -3.95
C GLY A 54 20.59 -7.75 -3.03
N TRP A 55 21.80 -7.47 -2.56
CA TRP A 55 22.08 -6.30 -1.73
C TRP A 55 22.18 -5.04 -2.60
N HIS A 56 21.35 -4.05 -2.33
CA HIS A 56 21.25 -2.81 -3.10
C HIS A 56 20.77 -1.64 -2.23
N TRP A 57 20.90 -0.42 -2.78
CA TRP A 57 20.41 0.80 -2.15
C TRP A 57 18.94 1.01 -2.55
N ASP A 58 18.05 0.89 -1.58
CA ASP A 58 16.63 1.22 -1.66
C ASP A 58 16.41 2.71 -1.41
N TYR A 59 15.60 3.37 -2.23
CA TYR A 59 15.27 4.79 -2.08
C TYR A 59 13.81 4.92 -1.64
N HIS A 60 13.54 4.56 -0.38
CA HIS A 60 12.17 4.50 0.15
C HIS A 60 11.92 5.35 1.40
N VAL A 61 12.94 6.06 1.89
CA VAL A 61 12.82 6.94 3.07
C VAL A 61 12.57 8.36 2.62
N ILE A 62 11.48 8.96 3.04
CA ILE A 62 11.23 10.39 2.77
C ILE A 62 12.20 11.22 3.61
N GLN A 63 13.03 12.04 2.97
CA GLN A 63 13.94 13.00 3.62
C GLN A 63 13.36 14.41 3.60
N SER A 64 12.73 14.78 2.49
CA SER A 64 12.00 16.03 2.35
C SER A 64 10.85 15.88 1.39
N GLU A 65 9.79 16.64 1.65
CA GLU A 65 8.60 16.75 0.81
C GLU A 65 8.06 18.18 0.87
N SER A 66 7.29 18.55 -0.14
CA SER A 66 6.54 19.80 -0.20
C SER A 66 5.04 19.49 -0.20
N PRO A 67 4.22 20.15 0.64
CA PRO A 67 2.77 19.97 0.57
C PRO A 67 2.24 20.38 -0.80
N TYR A 68 1.44 19.53 -1.43
CA TYR A 68 0.82 19.83 -2.73
C TYR A 68 -0.66 20.17 -2.59
N GLN A 69 -1.45 19.29 -1.96
CA GLN A 69 -2.84 19.57 -1.61
C GLN A 69 -3.16 19.04 -0.22
N THR A 70 -3.95 19.79 0.54
CA THR A 70 -4.34 19.44 1.91
C THR A 70 -5.85 19.45 2.08
N ASP A 71 -6.36 18.57 2.95
CA ASP A 71 -7.77 18.36 3.26
C ASP A 71 -8.65 18.17 2.01
N VAL A 72 -8.13 17.43 1.03
CA VAL A 72 -8.82 17.13 -0.22
C VAL A 72 -9.94 16.15 0.06
N SER A 73 -11.15 16.51 -0.36
CA SER A 73 -12.32 15.64 -0.21
C SER A 73 -12.44 14.70 -1.41
N LEU A 74 -12.80 13.44 -1.13
CA LEU A 74 -13.18 12.47 -2.16
C LEU A 74 -14.67 12.59 -2.47
N PRO A 75 -15.08 12.52 -3.75
CA PRO A 75 -16.48 12.40 -4.12
C PRO A 75 -17.11 11.14 -3.52
N ALA A 76 -18.30 11.29 -2.93
CA ALA A 76 -18.96 10.19 -2.20
C ALA A 76 -19.37 9.01 -3.11
N ASP A 77 -19.56 9.29 -4.39
CA ASP A 77 -19.90 8.36 -5.46
C ASP A 77 -18.66 7.75 -6.15
N CYS A 78 -17.49 8.40 -6.04
CA CYS A 78 -16.25 7.94 -6.68
C CYS A 78 -15.02 8.24 -5.79
N GLY A 79 -14.82 7.40 -4.79
CA GLY A 79 -13.64 7.43 -3.92
C GLY A 79 -12.36 6.93 -4.59
N LEU A 80 -12.07 7.36 -5.83
CA LEU A 80 -10.90 6.93 -6.59
C LEU A 80 -9.79 7.98 -6.53
N ILE A 81 -8.60 7.57 -6.12
CA ILE A 81 -7.35 8.32 -6.23
C ILE A 81 -6.44 7.58 -7.22
N PHE A 82 -5.90 8.29 -8.20
CA PHE A 82 -4.97 7.75 -9.18
C PHE A 82 -3.71 8.61 -9.27
N THR A 83 -2.54 7.99 -9.19
CA THR A 83 -1.22 8.64 -9.34
C THR A 83 -0.43 7.99 -10.48
N GLU A 84 0.32 8.80 -11.23
CA GLU A 84 1.23 8.35 -12.30
C GLU A 84 2.67 8.10 -11.82
N ASP A 85 2.89 8.13 -10.50
CA ASP A 85 4.22 8.04 -9.89
C ASP A 85 4.20 7.10 -8.68
N ASN A 86 5.39 6.77 -8.17
CA ASN A 86 5.58 6.04 -6.93
C ASN A 86 4.86 6.73 -5.77
N LEU A 87 4.29 5.93 -4.88
CA LEU A 87 3.37 6.43 -3.88
C LEU A 87 3.71 5.88 -2.49
N TRP A 88 3.74 6.75 -1.49
CA TRP A 88 3.79 6.39 -0.08
C TRP A 88 2.39 6.58 0.49
N VAL A 89 1.83 5.55 1.12
CA VAL A 89 0.45 5.59 1.62
C VAL A 89 0.39 5.23 3.09
N GLU A 90 -0.30 6.05 3.86
CA GLU A 90 -0.56 5.82 5.28
C GLU A 90 -1.87 6.47 5.75
N GLY A 91 -2.33 6.08 6.95
CA GLY A 91 -3.35 6.80 7.70
C GLY A 91 -4.64 6.01 7.93
N THR A 92 -5.75 6.74 8.04
CA THR A 92 -7.05 6.19 8.41
C THR A 92 -8.05 6.33 7.26
N ILE A 93 -8.64 5.22 6.86
CA ILE A 93 -9.64 5.14 5.80
C ILE A 93 -11.03 5.38 6.37
N LYS A 94 -11.78 6.29 5.74
CA LYS A 94 -13.19 6.53 6.00
C LYS A 94 -13.97 6.52 4.70
N GLY A 95 -15.07 5.77 4.67
CA GLY A 95 -15.84 5.49 3.47
C GLY A 95 -15.13 4.51 2.54
N ARG A 96 -15.54 4.51 1.28
CA ARG A 96 -15.08 3.55 0.28
C ARG A 96 -14.05 4.20 -0.63
N VAL A 97 -12.79 3.76 -0.51
CA VAL A 97 -11.65 4.40 -1.17
C VAL A 97 -10.85 3.37 -1.97
N THR A 98 -10.52 3.73 -3.20
CA THR A 98 -9.58 3.00 -4.05
C THR A 98 -8.44 3.92 -4.43
N VAL A 99 -7.22 3.50 -4.13
CA VAL A 99 -5.99 4.18 -4.50
C VAL A 99 -5.28 3.33 -5.55
N ALA A 100 -4.91 3.96 -6.65
CA ALA A 100 -4.18 3.32 -7.73
C ALA A 100 -2.92 4.10 -8.08
N SER A 101 -1.79 3.42 -8.22
CA SER A 101 -0.54 3.97 -8.76
C SER A 101 -0.16 3.17 -10.01
N ALA A 102 -0.07 3.86 -11.16
CA ALA A 102 0.35 3.26 -12.42
C ALA A 102 0.90 4.34 -13.36
N ASN A 103 2.05 4.09 -13.98
CA ASN A 103 2.61 4.92 -15.02
C ASN A 103 2.11 4.44 -16.39
N LEU A 104 1.20 5.23 -16.95
CA LEU A 104 0.60 4.98 -18.26
C LEU A 104 1.25 5.82 -19.37
N ILE A 105 2.37 6.48 -19.06
CA ILE A 105 3.12 7.35 -19.97
C ILE A 105 4.34 6.61 -20.53
N ASP A 106 5.10 5.94 -19.67
CA ASP A 106 6.26 5.12 -20.03
C ASP A 106 5.98 3.65 -19.72
N GLU A 107 5.91 2.82 -20.75
CA GLU A 107 5.61 1.38 -20.64
C GLU A 107 6.74 0.55 -20.01
N PHE A 108 7.94 1.13 -19.85
CA PHE A 108 9.11 0.46 -19.29
C PHE A 108 9.34 0.78 -17.81
N GLU A 109 8.61 1.75 -17.25
CA GLU A 109 8.77 2.20 -15.87
C GLU A 109 7.49 1.95 -15.08
N ASP A 110 7.43 0.84 -14.34
CA ASP A 110 6.30 0.52 -13.47
C ASP A 110 6.42 1.25 -12.11
N THR A 111 5.32 1.83 -11.63
CA THR A 111 5.28 2.48 -10.31
C THR A 111 4.94 1.49 -9.20
N GLY A 112 5.53 1.70 -8.01
CA GLY A 112 5.28 0.92 -6.80
C GLY A 112 4.63 1.74 -5.68
N VAL A 113 4.28 1.05 -4.61
CA VAL A 113 3.75 1.67 -3.38
C VAL A 113 4.61 1.28 -2.18
N VAL A 114 4.87 2.25 -1.31
CA VAL A 114 5.53 2.05 -0.01
C VAL A 114 4.55 2.31 1.12
N LEU A 115 4.50 1.38 2.08
CA LEU A 115 3.72 1.51 3.31
C LEU A 115 4.66 1.89 4.47
N ASN A 116 4.49 3.09 5.00
CA ASN A 116 5.28 3.60 6.13
C ASN A 116 4.60 3.38 7.48
N ASP A 117 3.27 3.39 7.52
CA ASP A 117 2.49 3.25 8.75
C ASP A 117 1.24 2.41 8.47
N ASN A 118 0.41 2.28 9.49
CA ASN A 118 -0.86 1.61 9.49
C ASN A 118 -1.82 2.16 8.42
N LEU A 119 -2.68 1.28 7.94
CA LEU A 119 -3.84 1.59 7.13
C LEU A 119 -5.06 0.98 7.78
N ILE A 120 -5.81 1.78 8.52
CA ILE A 120 -6.93 1.31 9.36
C ILE A 120 -8.25 1.98 9.02
N TYR A 121 -9.35 1.26 9.19
CA TYR A 121 -10.71 1.78 9.04
C TYR A 121 -11.10 2.62 10.25
N THR A 122 -11.95 3.63 10.03
CA THR A 122 -12.60 4.35 11.14
C THR A 122 -13.65 3.50 11.82
N ASN A 123 -14.27 2.58 11.09
CA ASN A 123 -15.34 1.72 11.60
C ASN A 123 -15.19 0.26 11.13
N LEU A 124 -15.28 -0.64 12.11
CA LEU A 124 -15.51 -2.07 11.97
C LEU A 124 -16.72 -2.42 11.11
N GLY A 125 -17.75 -1.56 11.12
CA GLY A 125 -19.13 -1.83 10.69
C GLY A 125 -19.35 -2.23 9.23
N GLY A 126 -18.43 -1.91 8.31
CA GLY A 126 -18.56 -2.21 6.87
C GLY A 126 -19.00 -1.03 6.00
N ASP A 127 -19.00 0.17 6.58
CA ASP A 127 -19.16 1.44 5.84
C ASP A 127 -17.83 1.88 5.20
N ASP A 128 -16.72 1.43 5.76
CA ASP A 128 -15.37 1.70 5.30
C ASP A 128 -14.83 0.51 4.52
N SER A 129 -14.21 0.77 3.37
CA SER A 129 -13.60 -0.27 2.54
C SER A 129 -12.43 0.33 1.75
N PHE A 130 -11.33 -0.39 1.63
CA PHE A 130 -10.12 0.10 0.95
C PHE A 130 -9.58 -0.86 -0.08
N SER A 131 -9.16 -0.34 -1.23
CA SER A 131 -8.34 -1.05 -2.21
C SER A 131 -7.12 -0.22 -2.58
N LEU A 132 -5.93 -0.83 -2.52
CA LEU A 132 -4.69 -0.27 -3.01
C LEU A 132 -4.18 -1.09 -4.19
N ILE A 133 -4.01 -0.47 -5.34
CA ILE A 133 -3.64 -1.13 -6.59
C ILE A 133 -2.38 -0.47 -7.13
N THR A 134 -1.38 -1.27 -7.48
CA THR A 134 -0.13 -0.76 -8.05
C THR A 134 0.35 -1.65 -9.20
N GLU A 135 1.09 -1.08 -10.15
CA GLU A 135 1.72 -1.85 -11.21
C GLU A 135 2.82 -2.73 -10.67
N LYS A 136 3.73 -2.19 -9.87
CA LYS A 136 4.91 -2.89 -9.32
C LYS A 136 4.60 -3.44 -7.92
N ASP A 137 5.54 -3.27 -6.99
CA ASP A 137 5.54 -3.92 -5.68
C ASP A 137 4.85 -3.05 -4.63
N ILE A 138 4.30 -3.71 -3.61
CA ILE A 138 3.91 -3.04 -2.35
C ILE A 138 4.97 -3.39 -1.31
N LEU A 139 5.79 -2.40 -0.95
CA LEU A 139 6.88 -2.55 -0.01
C LEU A 139 6.50 -1.96 1.35
N ILE A 140 6.69 -2.72 2.42
CA ILE A 140 6.67 -2.19 3.78
C ILE A 140 8.06 -1.63 4.09
N SER A 141 8.13 -0.37 4.51
CA SER A 141 9.40 0.32 4.74
C SER A 141 10.16 -0.21 5.98
N LEU A 142 11.44 0.18 6.10
CA LEU A 142 12.26 -0.13 7.28
C LEU A 142 11.60 0.42 8.56
N TYR A 143 11.17 1.68 8.53
CA TYR A 143 10.64 2.45 9.66
C TYR A 143 9.14 2.23 9.91
N SER A 144 8.61 1.11 9.42
CA SER A 144 7.24 0.69 9.73
C SER A 144 7.04 0.41 11.22
N PRO A 145 5.79 0.49 11.74
CA PRO A 145 5.48 0.20 13.13
C PRO A 145 5.87 -1.23 13.53
N ASP A 146 6.24 -1.41 14.80
CA ASP A 146 6.53 -2.74 15.36
C ASP A 146 5.30 -3.66 15.29
N ASP A 147 4.12 -3.10 15.55
CA ASP A 147 2.82 -3.74 15.38
C ASP A 147 2.03 -2.98 14.31
N MET A 148 2.04 -3.50 13.09
CA MET A 148 1.40 -2.87 11.93
C MET A 148 0.08 -3.55 11.59
N VAL A 149 -0.93 -2.74 11.29
CA VAL A 149 -2.25 -3.16 10.84
C VAL A 149 -2.52 -2.55 9.47
N VAL A 150 -2.87 -3.40 8.51
CA VAL A 150 -3.23 -3.01 7.15
C VAL A 150 -4.60 -3.59 6.82
N GLN A 151 -5.57 -2.73 6.50
CA GLN A 151 -6.95 -3.12 6.24
C GLN A 151 -7.33 -2.74 4.81
N GLY A 152 -7.76 -3.73 4.03
CA GLY A 152 -8.17 -3.56 2.63
C GLY A 152 -7.64 -4.64 1.71
N VAL A 153 -7.92 -4.45 0.42
CA VAL A 153 -7.39 -5.29 -0.64
C VAL A 153 -6.16 -4.63 -1.24
N LEU A 154 -5.04 -5.33 -1.20
CA LEU A 154 -3.76 -4.87 -1.73
C LEU A 154 -3.47 -5.66 -3.00
N VAL A 155 -3.27 -4.97 -4.12
CA VAL A 155 -3.07 -5.60 -5.44
C VAL A 155 -1.78 -5.07 -6.07
N SER A 156 -0.83 -5.97 -6.30
CA SER A 156 0.37 -5.76 -7.11
C SER A 156 0.21 -6.47 -8.44
N GLN A 157 -0.08 -5.74 -9.52
CA GLN A 157 -0.52 -6.33 -10.80
C GLN A 157 0.60 -7.03 -11.58
N LYS A 158 1.66 -6.28 -11.92
CA LYS A 158 2.85 -6.79 -12.62
C LYS A 158 3.96 -7.11 -11.62
N GLY A 159 3.99 -6.36 -10.52
CA GLY A 159 4.96 -6.48 -9.47
C GLY A 159 4.89 -7.80 -8.76
N LYS A 160 6.03 -8.10 -8.19
CA LYS A 160 6.41 -9.43 -7.77
C LYS A 160 5.98 -9.67 -6.34
N SER A 161 5.84 -8.64 -5.51
CA SER A 161 5.66 -8.88 -4.08
C SER A 161 4.91 -7.81 -3.31
N PHE A 162 4.10 -8.31 -2.36
CA PHE A 162 3.86 -7.63 -1.10
C PHE A 162 4.95 -8.10 -0.14
N SER A 163 5.90 -7.23 0.20
CA SER A 163 7.08 -7.65 0.93
C SER A 163 7.66 -6.57 1.83
N ARG A 164 8.66 -7.01 2.61
CA ARG A 164 9.57 -6.15 3.34
C ARG A 164 10.97 -6.65 3.04
N ASN A 165 11.88 -5.78 2.64
CA ASN A 165 13.26 -6.17 2.34
C ASN A 165 13.98 -6.67 3.61
N HIS A 166 15.02 -7.46 3.41
CA HIS A 166 15.91 -7.88 4.48
C HIS A 166 16.85 -6.74 4.83
N TYR A 167 16.60 -6.14 5.99
CA TYR A 167 17.47 -5.13 6.56
C TYR A 167 18.33 -5.78 7.63
N ALA A 168 19.66 -5.71 7.49
CA ALA A 168 20.56 -6.33 8.46
C ALA A 168 20.51 -5.59 9.80
N CYS A 169 20.29 -6.32 10.89
CA CYS A 169 20.29 -5.76 12.24
C CYS A 169 21.63 -5.16 12.67
N SER A 170 22.73 -5.50 11.99
CA SER A 170 24.02 -4.85 12.22
C SER A 170 24.04 -3.37 11.80
N TRP A 171 23.20 -2.99 10.84
CA TRP A 171 23.06 -1.61 10.38
C TRP A 171 21.82 -0.92 10.95
N TYR A 172 20.74 -1.69 11.16
CA TYR A 172 19.45 -1.19 11.61
C TYR A 172 18.97 -1.96 12.85
N PRO A 173 19.67 -1.87 13.99
CA PRO A 173 19.40 -2.71 15.16
C PRO A 173 17.99 -2.52 15.75
N GLU A 174 17.44 -1.31 15.65
CA GLU A 174 16.14 -0.94 16.21
C GLU A 174 14.99 -1.33 15.25
N ASP A 175 15.22 -1.24 13.94
CA ASP A 175 14.15 -1.38 12.94
C ASP A 175 14.22 -2.66 12.11
N CYS A 176 15.33 -3.41 12.11
CA CYS A 176 15.45 -4.61 11.28
C CYS A 176 14.35 -5.63 11.58
N LYS A 177 13.88 -5.69 12.82
CA LYS A 177 12.97 -6.69 13.37
C LYS A 177 11.71 -6.02 13.90
N LYS A 178 10.55 -6.52 13.50
CA LYS A 178 9.24 -6.02 13.91
C LYS A 178 8.41 -7.14 14.54
N ASN A 179 7.41 -6.81 15.36
CA ASN A 179 6.62 -7.79 16.12
C ASN A 179 5.56 -8.44 15.23
N ASN A 180 4.46 -7.73 14.98
CA ASN A 180 3.27 -8.28 14.34
C ASN A 180 2.86 -7.47 13.10
N LEU A 181 2.57 -8.17 12.01
CA LEU A 181 1.86 -7.62 10.86
C LEU A 181 0.47 -8.25 10.80
N THR A 182 -0.57 -7.44 10.94
CA THR A 182 -1.95 -7.88 10.84
C THR A 182 -2.58 -7.33 9.57
N ILE A 183 -3.11 -8.21 8.73
CA ILE A 183 -3.80 -7.84 7.51
C ILE A 183 -5.26 -8.26 7.63
N TYR A 184 -6.18 -7.30 7.48
CA TYR A 184 -7.61 -7.58 7.34
C TYR A 184 -8.03 -7.30 5.89
N GLY A 185 -8.38 -8.35 5.15
CA GLY A 185 -8.69 -8.27 3.73
C GLY A 185 -7.88 -9.27 2.92
N SER A 186 -7.33 -8.83 1.80
CA SER A 186 -6.67 -9.72 0.83
C SER A 186 -5.42 -9.09 0.25
N VAL A 187 -4.39 -9.90 0.03
CA VAL A 187 -3.19 -9.51 -0.71
C VAL A 187 -3.12 -10.33 -1.99
N VAL A 188 -3.13 -9.64 -3.13
CA VAL A 188 -3.05 -10.21 -4.47
C VAL A 188 -1.73 -9.77 -5.10
N SER A 189 -0.89 -10.73 -5.44
CA SER A 189 0.45 -10.50 -5.99
C SER A 189 0.77 -11.55 -7.03
N ASN A 190 1.50 -11.16 -8.08
CA ASN A 190 1.95 -12.08 -9.13
C ASN A 190 3.01 -13.09 -8.63
N ARG A 191 3.71 -12.81 -7.51
CA ARG A 191 4.67 -13.77 -6.93
C ARG A 191 4.52 -13.93 -5.42
N ARG A 192 5.42 -13.33 -4.63
CA ARG A 192 5.61 -13.68 -3.21
C ARG A 192 4.94 -12.68 -2.30
N VAL A 193 4.24 -13.20 -1.29
CA VAL A 193 3.80 -12.43 -0.14
C VAL A 193 4.65 -12.83 1.07
N GLY A 194 5.67 -12.04 1.40
CA GLY A 194 6.63 -12.43 2.44
C GLY A 194 7.37 -11.26 3.08
N THR A 195 7.22 -11.14 4.40
CA THR A 195 7.70 -10.02 5.22
C THR A 195 8.66 -10.44 6.34
N LYS A 196 8.97 -11.73 6.45
CA LYS A 196 9.89 -12.32 7.45
C LYS A 196 11.09 -12.95 6.76
N TRP A 197 12.28 -12.73 7.31
CA TRP A 197 13.52 -13.32 6.84
C TRP A 197 14.15 -14.20 7.91
N THR A 198 14.60 -15.38 7.48
CA THR A 198 15.24 -16.38 8.35
C THR A 198 16.57 -16.82 7.75
N SER A 199 17.56 -17.03 8.61
CA SER A 199 18.80 -17.73 8.28
C SER A 199 18.81 -19.05 9.05
N GLY A 200 18.58 -20.16 8.35
CA GLY A 200 18.22 -21.43 8.99
C GLY A 200 16.93 -21.30 9.80
N SER A 201 16.95 -21.72 11.06
CA SER A 201 15.83 -21.60 12.01
C SER A 201 15.75 -20.24 12.73
N THR A 202 16.69 -19.33 12.48
CA THR A 202 16.80 -18.06 13.20
C THR A 202 16.12 -16.95 12.42
N TRP A 203 15.21 -16.23 13.07
CA TRP A 203 14.64 -14.99 12.53
C TRP A 203 15.69 -13.87 12.59
N VAL A 204 15.99 -13.28 11.42
CA VAL A 204 17.07 -12.30 11.23
C VAL A 204 16.57 -10.90 10.86
N SER A 205 15.40 -10.78 10.23
CA SER A 205 14.82 -9.47 9.84
C SER A 205 13.33 -9.62 9.51
N GLY A 206 12.61 -8.51 9.42
CA GLY A 206 11.18 -8.50 9.08
C GLY A 206 10.26 -8.70 10.27
N TYR A 207 8.97 -8.88 9.99
CA TYR A 207 7.95 -9.15 11.01
C TYR A 207 8.07 -10.57 11.55
N ASN A 208 8.02 -10.74 12.87
CA ASN A 208 8.12 -12.05 13.48
C ASN A 208 6.84 -12.88 13.24
N GLN A 209 5.67 -12.26 13.41
CA GLN A 209 4.38 -12.89 13.16
C GLN A 209 3.59 -12.11 12.10
N ARG A 210 2.87 -12.84 11.25
CA ARG A 210 1.89 -12.29 10.31
C ARG A 210 0.55 -12.97 10.56
N PHE A 211 -0.50 -12.17 10.68
CA PHE A 211 -1.88 -12.63 10.84
C PHE A 211 -2.69 -12.09 9.67
N ASP A 212 -3.28 -12.99 8.89
CA ASP A 212 -4.09 -12.64 7.72
C ASP A 212 -5.55 -13.04 8.03
N TYR A 213 -6.45 -12.08 8.08
CA TYR A 213 -7.87 -12.26 8.38
C TYR A 213 -8.72 -11.87 7.17
N PHE A 214 -9.69 -12.72 6.83
CA PHE A 214 -10.67 -12.40 5.80
C PHE A 214 -11.62 -11.31 6.28
N ASP A 215 -11.79 -10.26 5.47
CA ASP A 215 -12.81 -9.25 5.68
C ASP A 215 -14.04 -9.53 4.80
N GLN A 216 -15.04 -10.18 5.39
CA GLN A 216 -16.30 -10.53 4.73
C GLN A 216 -17.05 -9.30 4.19
N LYS A 217 -16.81 -8.11 4.75
CA LYS A 217 -17.55 -6.90 4.39
C LYS A 217 -17.15 -6.40 3.01
N LEU A 218 -15.95 -6.73 2.55
CA LEU A 218 -15.50 -6.48 1.18
C LEU A 218 -16.37 -7.21 0.14
N ALA A 219 -17.01 -8.33 0.50
CA ALA A 219 -17.92 -9.03 -0.40
C ALA A 219 -19.30 -8.35 -0.52
N VAL A 220 -19.71 -7.59 0.51
CA VAL A 220 -21.02 -6.91 0.56
C VAL A 220 -20.91 -5.47 0.08
N ASN A 221 -19.88 -4.76 0.52
CA ASN A 221 -19.62 -3.35 0.22
C ASN A 221 -18.17 -3.18 -0.27
N PRO A 222 -17.82 -3.67 -1.47
CA PRO A 222 -16.47 -3.50 -2.01
C PRO A 222 -16.16 -2.02 -2.28
N PRO A 223 -14.89 -1.61 -2.20
CA PRO A 223 -14.46 -0.31 -2.67
C PRO A 223 -14.64 -0.23 -4.21
N PRO A 224 -14.84 0.97 -4.78
CA PRO A 224 -15.03 1.13 -6.23
C PRO A 224 -13.89 0.50 -7.03
N LEU A 225 -14.20 -0.21 -8.12
CA LEU A 225 -13.17 -0.80 -9.00
C LEU A 225 -12.30 -1.87 -8.35
N LEU A 226 -12.74 -2.45 -7.22
CA LEU A 226 -12.13 -3.67 -6.72
C LEU A 226 -12.22 -4.77 -7.80
N PRO A 227 -11.12 -5.47 -8.13
CA PRO A 227 -11.17 -6.61 -9.05
C PRO A 227 -12.14 -7.68 -8.53
N TYR A 228 -13.03 -8.15 -9.40
CA TYR A 228 -13.99 -9.22 -9.10
C TYR A 228 -13.60 -10.51 -9.83
N VAL A 229 -13.76 -11.65 -9.17
CA VAL A 229 -13.56 -13.00 -9.73
C VAL A 229 -14.92 -13.67 -9.93
N SER A 230 -15.27 -13.95 -11.20
CA SER A 230 -16.39 -14.74 -11.79
C SER A 230 -17.80 -14.71 -11.15
N GLU A 231 -18.85 -14.78 -11.99
CA GLU A 231 -20.26 -14.94 -11.59
C GLU A 231 -20.60 -16.34 -11.01
N ASP A 232 -19.65 -17.28 -11.02
CA ASP A 232 -19.85 -18.62 -10.47
C ASP A 232 -19.90 -18.57 -8.93
N LEU A 233 -21.10 -18.73 -8.38
CA LEU A 233 -21.34 -18.82 -6.93
C LEU A 233 -20.65 -20.06 -6.34
N GLU A 234 -19.56 -19.84 -5.61
CA GLU A 234 -19.01 -20.82 -4.67
C GLU A 234 -19.45 -20.49 -3.24
N MET A 235 -19.70 -21.52 -2.43
CA MET A 235 -20.10 -21.35 -1.04
C MET A 235 -18.89 -20.88 -0.22
N ILE A 236 -18.88 -19.60 0.19
CA ILE A 236 -17.71 -18.94 0.81
C ILE A 236 -17.56 -19.29 2.31
N SER A 237 -18.67 -19.49 3.02
CA SER A 237 -18.65 -19.98 4.40
C SER A 237 -19.97 -20.66 4.78
N TRP A 238 -19.86 -21.63 5.67
CA TRP A 238 -20.96 -22.27 6.36
C TRP A 238 -20.54 -22.48 7.81
N GLU A 239 -21.43 -22.14 8.73
CA GLU A 239 -21.25 -22.39 10.16
C GLU A 239 -22.52 -23.03 10.68
N GLU A 240 -22.42 -24.24 11.22
CA GLU A 240 -23.48 -24.87 11.99
C GLU A 240 -23.28 -24.52 13.45
N VAL A 241 -24.25 -23.79 14.00
CA VAL A 241 -24.28 -23.45 15.41
C VAL A 241 -25.21 -24.44 16.11
N GLN A 242 -24.67 -25.17 17.09
CA GLN A 242 -25.38 -26.20 17.86
C GLN A 242 -26.19 -25.59 19.02
#